data_AF-A0A7C5F3V9-F1
#
_entry.id   AF-A0A7C5F3V9-F1
#
_cell.length_a   1.000
_cell.length_b   1.000
_cell.length_c   1.000
_cell.angle_alpha   90.00
_cell.angle_beta   90.00
_cell.angle_gamma   90.00
#
_symmetry.space_group_name_H-M   'P 1'
#
loop_
_entity.id
_entity.type
_entity.pdbx_description
1 polymer ?
#
loop_
_entity_poly.entity_id
_entity_poly.type
_entity_poly.pdbx_seq_one_letter_code
_entity_poly.pdbx_strand_id
1 'polypeptide(L)' 'MRYYLLQIWGDVEPSVLGPYRTESERDNNARKLRQTDPDGEHDIFMLDISARRVARVRAYRGGFLQESGDD' A
#
# COMPACT_ATOMS: atom_id res chain seq x y z
N MET A 1 -10.77 -7.41 9.83
CA MET A 1 -9.95 -6.20 9.56
C MET A 1 -10.44 -5.57 8.28
N ARG A 2 -10.17 -4.29 8.05
CA ARG A 2 -10.30 -3.64 6.74
C ARG A 2 -8.91 -3.23 6.29
N TYR A 3 -8.56 -3.56 5.06
CA TYR A 3 -7.23 -3.35 4.52
C TYR A 3 -7.27 -2.21 3.51
N TYR A 4 -6.36 -1.27 3.62
CA TYR A 4 -6.24 -0.11 2.74
C TYR A 4 -4.77 0.12 2.41
N LEU A 5 -4.53 0.92 1.39
CA LEU A 5 -3.25 1.57 1.17
C LEU A 5 -3.37 3.05 1.50
N LEU A 6 -2.32 3.59 2.11
CA LEU A 6 -2.08 5.01 2.20
C LEU A 6 -0.98 5.35 1.20
N GLN A 7 -1.31 6.17 0.22
CA GLN A 7 -0.36 6.70 -0.75
C GLN A 7 -0.08 8.15 -0.40
N ILE A 8 1.19 8.57 -0.41
CA ILE A 8 1.58 9.98 -0.23
C ILE A 8 2.29 10.42 -1.51
N TRP A 9 1.74 11.43 -2.18
CA TRP A 9 2.28 11.95 -3.43
C TRP A 9 3.27 13.08 -3.15
N GLY A 10 4.52 12.92 -3.58
CA GLY A 10 5.57 13.93 -3.44
C GLY A 10 5.75 14.42 -2.00
N ASP A 11 5.57 13.54 -1.01
CA ASP A 11 5.61 13.84 0.43
C ASP A 11 4.56 14.84 0.95
N VAL A 12 3.56 15.20 0.14
CA VAL A 12 2.61 16.28 0.46
C VAL A 12 1.16 15.79 0.50
N GLU A 13 0.70 15.06 -0.52
CA GLU A 13 -0.73 14.79 -0.68
C GLU A 13 -1.10 13.33 -0.34
N PRO A 14 -1.83 13.10 0.76
CA PRO A 14 -2.25 11.76 1.15
C PRO A 14 -3.52 11.32 0.41
N SER A 15 -3.53 10.07 -0.05
CA SER A 15 -4.68 9.40 -0.66
C SER A 15 -4.88 8.01 -0.05
N VAL A 16 -6.14 7.58 0.11
CA VAL A 16 -6.49 6.26 0.66
C VAL A 16 -7.14 5.42 -0.43
N LEU A 17 -6.64 4.20 -0.61
CA LEU A 17 -7.13 3.24 -1.59
C LEU A 17 -7.68 1.99 -0.89
N GLY A 18 -8.81 1.47 -1.39
CA GLY A 18 -9.55 0.35 -0.80
C GLY A 18 -10.98 0.74 -0.37
N PRO A 19 -11.62 -0.03 0.53
CA PRO A 19 -11.08 -1.18 1.25
C PRO A 19 -10.86 -2.40 0.35
N TYR A 20 -9.76 -3.10 0.60
CA TYR A 20 -9.49 -4.43 0.06
C TYR A 20 -10.07 -5.52 0.99
N ARG A 21 -10.41 -6.68 0.41
CA ARG A 21 -11.02 -7.79 1.13
C ARG A 21 -10.00 -8.55 1.97
N THR A 22 -8.77 -8.67 1.49
CA THR A 22 -7.69 -9.41 2.16
C THR A 22 -6.39 -8.61 2.21
N GLU A 23 -5.49 -9.02 3.09
CA GLU A 23 -4.13 -8.46 3.17
C GLU A 23 -3.36 -8.67 1.85
N SER A 24 -3.44 -9.87 1.27
CA SER A 24 -2.79 -10.18 -0.01
C SER A 24 -3.33 -9.34 -1.17
N GLU A 25 -4.63 -9.02 -1.18
CA GLU A 25 -5.21 -8.13 -2.20
C GLU A 25 -4.66 -6.71 -2.08
N ARG A 26 -4.54 -6.18 -0.86
CA ARG A 26 -3.88 -4.88 -0.60
C ARG A 26 -2.45 -4.90 -1.13
N ASP A 27 -1.68 -5.94 -0.80
CA ASP A 27 -0.27 -6.04 -1.17
C ASP A 27 -0.04 -6.17 -2.68
N ASN A 28 -0.89 -6.94 -3.37
CA ASN A 28 -0.86 -7.03 -4.83
C ASN A 28 -1.19 -5.68 -5.49
N ASN A 29 -2.13 -4.90 -4.93
CA ASN A 29 -2.42 -3.56 -5.42
C ASN A 29 -1.27 -2.59 -5.12
N ALA A 30 -0.57 -2.73 -3.99
CA ALA A 30 0.61 -1.92 -3.67
C ALA A 30 1.72 -2.11 -4.70
N ARG A 31 1.97 -3.37 -5.11
CA ARG A 31 2.92 -3.70 -6.17
C ARG A 31 2.50 -3.08 -7.51
N LYS A 32 1.23 -3.19 -7.88
CA LYS A 32 0.69 -2.55 -9.11
C LYS A 32 0.86 -1.04 -9.10
N LEU A 33 0.61 -0.38 -7.97
CA LEU A 33 0.82 1.06 -7.81
C LEU A 33 2.30 1.43 -7.97
N ARG A 34 3.22 0.65 -7.40
CA ARG A 34 4.65 0.87 -7.59
C ARG A 34 5.06 0.68 -9.06
N GLN A 35 4.48 -0.26 -9.78
CA GLN A 35 4.74 -0.44 -11.22
C GLN A 35 4.28 0.77 -12.06
N THR A 36 3.26 1.50 -11.61
CA THR A 36 2.81 2.75 -12.26
C THR A 36 3.60 3.98 -11.83
N ASP A 37 4.52 3.84 -10.88
CA ASP A 37 5.39 4.89 -10.34
C ASP A 37 6.85 4.37 -10.28
N PRO A 38 7.49 4.20 -11.45
CA PRO A 38 8.81 3.56 -11.55
C PRO A 38 9.92 4.41 -10.92
N ASP A 39 9.78 5.73 -10.93
CA ASP A 39 10.73 6.67 -10.32
C ASP A 39 10.53 6.78 -8.80
N GLY A 40 9.41 6.27 -8.31
CA GLY A 40 9.09 6.16 -6.90
C GLY A 40 8.76 7.49 -6.25
N GLU A 41 8.10 8.38 -6.98
CA GLU A 41 7.64 9.69 -6.50
C GLU A 41 6.57 9.58 -5.41
N HIS A 42 5.92 8.42 -5.31
CA HIS A 42 4.88 8.16 -4.33
C HIS A 42 5.36 7.17 -3.26
N ASP A 43 5.15 7.55 -2.01
CA ASP A 43 5.29 6.64 -0.89
C ASP A 43 4.02 5.81 -0.71
N ILE A 44 4.19 4.52 -0.43
CA ILE A 44 3.08 3.57 -0.31
C ILE A 44 3.20 2.83 1.03
N PHE A 45 2.17 2.98 1.86
CA PHE A 45 2.07 2.37 3.18
C PHE A 45 0.85 1.44 3.28
N MET A 46 0.99 0.42 4.11
CA MET A 46 -0.14 -0.39 4.57
C MET A 46 -0.96 0.44 5.56
N LEU A 47 -2.29 0.48 5.39
CA LEU A 47 -3.22 1.06 6.34
C LEU A 47 -4.29 0.02 6.72
N ASP A 48 -4.22 -0.48 7.97
CA ASP A 48 -5.16 -1.50 8.45
C ASP A 48 -6.06 -0.93 9.54
N ILE A 49 -7.36 -1.14 9.40
CA ILE A 49 -8.35 -0.75 10.41
C ILE A 49 -8.87 -2.02 11.09
N SER A 50 -8.62 -2.11 12.40
CA SER A 50 -9.12 -3.21 13.22
C SER A 50 -10.63 -3.14 13.43
N ALA A 51 -11.23 -4.23 13.93
CA ALA A 51 -12.66 -4.26 14.28
C ALA A 51 -13.05 -3.19 15.32
N ARG A 52 -12.10 -2.79 16.18
CA ARG A 52 -12.26 -1.73 17.19
C ARG A 52 -12.01 -0.32 16.63
N ARG A 53 -11.99 -0.14 15.30
CA ARG A 53 -11.75 1.15 14.62
C ARG A 53 -10.38 1.78 14.88
N VAL A 54 -9.42 1.02 15.39
CA VAL A 54 -8.03 1.47 15.54
C VAL A 54 -7.31 1.30 14.20
N ALA A 55 -6.75 2.39 13.67
CA ALA A 55 -5.92 2.42 12.47
C ALA A 55 -4.45 2.09 12.80
N ARG A 56 -3.79 1.35 11.92
CA ARG A 56 -2.36 1.05 11.97
C ARG A 56 -1.74 1.31 10.61
N VAL A 57 -0.74 2.20 10.57
CA VAL A 57 0.05 2.48 9.37
C VAL A 57 1.40 1.78 9.49
N ARG A 58 1.84 1.09 8.44
CA ARG A 58 3.13 0.38 8.40
C ARG A 58 3.79 0.55 7.03
N ALA A 59 5.11 0.68 7.01
CA ALA A 59 5.88 0.63 5.78
C ALA A 59 6.07 -0.81 5.29
N TYR A 60 6.15 -0.99 3.97
CA TYR A 60 6.63 -2.24 3.38
C TYR A 60 8.12 -2.44 3.66
N ARG A 61 8.56 -3.69 3.73
CA ARG A 61 10.00 -4.01 3.85
C ARG A 61 10.69 -3.72 2.52
N GLY A 62 11.98 -3.36 2.57
CA GLY A 62 12.79 -3.12 1.38
C GLY A 62 12.75 -4.31 0.41
N GLY A 63 12.61 -4.03 -0.89
CA GLY A 63 12.49 -5.04 -1.94
C GLY A 63 11.08 -5.61 -2.16
N PHE A 64 10.16 -5.55 -1.18
CA PHE A 64 8.83 -6.18 -1.29
C PHE A 64 8.00 -5.68 -2.48
N LEU A 65 8.08 -4.39 -2.78
CA LEU A 65 7.37 -3.76 -3.89
C LEU A 65 8.12 -3.87 -5.23
N GLN A 66 9.38 -4.33 -5.20
CA GLN A 66 10.25 -4.50 -6.36
C GLN A 66 10.30 -5.94 -6.85
N GLU A 67 9.76 -6.90 -6.09
CA GLU A 67 9.52 -8.27 -6.54
C GLU A 67 8.49 -8.24 -7.69
N SER A 68 9.00 -8.13 -8.92
CA SER A 68 8.30 -8.53 -10.14
C SER A 68 7.82 -9.96 -9.92
N GLY A 69 6.56 -10.27 -10.24
CA GLY A 69 6.14 -11.66 -10.35
C GLY A 69 7.04 -12.33 -11.38
N ASP A 70 7.87 -13.27 -10.93
CA ASP A 70 8.49 -14.24 -11.82
C ASP A 70 7.35 -15.03 -12.47
N ASP A 71 7.18 -14.86 -13.78
CA ASP A 71 6.32 -15.67 -14.66
C ASP A 71 6.85 -17.12 -14.76
#